data_AF-A0A1G5DYS4-F1
#
_entry.id   AF-A0A1G5DYS4-F1
#
_cell.length_a   1.000
_cell.length_b   1.000
_cell.length_c   1.000
_cell.angle_alpha   90.00
_cell.angle_beta   90.00
_cell.angle_gamma   90.00
#
_symmetry.space_group_name_H-M   'P 1'
#
loop_
_entity.id
_entity.type
_entity.pdbx_description
1 polymer ?
#
loop_
_entity_poly.entity_id
_entity_poly.type
_entity_poly.pdbx_seq_one_letter_code
_entity_poly.pdbx_strand_id
1 'polypeptide(L)'
;MQLIYVYERMVGAAEQGDVKGVYDAIFAFAAIGLETAENPVLEKALLDLLPTMQRLQYISLVTGRNTLLGTLPCYKTIIDCLEARDVEGGARAMKAYVAAEKPYALASPGSPVSLRLA
;
A
#
# COMPACT_ATOMS: atom_id res chain seq x y z
N MET A 1 3.21 -16.94 -6.68
CA MET A 1 3.73 -16.33 -5.43
C MET A 1 2.57 -15.67 -4.70
N GLN A 2 2.44 -15.80 -3.37
CA GLN A 2 1.28 -15.26 -2.61
C GLN A 2 1.11 -13.74 -2.76
N LEU A 3 2.20 -12.98 -2.89
CA LEU A 3 2.17 -11.53 -3.15
C LEU A 3 1.50 -11.16 -4.48
N ILE A 4 1.70 -11.95 -5.54
CA ILE A 4 1.06 -11.72 -6.84
C ILE A 4 -0.46 -11.89 -6.72
N TYR A 5 -0.90 -12.96 -6.06
CA TYR A 5 -2.32 -13.22 -5.85
C TYR A 5 -3.01 -12.10 -5.05
N VAL A 6 -2.35 -11.60 -4.01
CA VAL A 6 -2.91 -10.49 -3.21
C VAL A 6 -2.93 -9.18 -4.00
N TYR A 7 -1.94 -8.94 -4.87
CA TYR A 7 -1.98 -7.80 -5.78
C TYR A 7 -3.09 -7.91 -6.83
N GLU A 8 -3.32 -9.08 -7.42
CA GLU A 8 -4.45 -9.27 -8.34
C GLU A 8 -5.79 -9.00 -7.65
N ARG A 9 -5.94 -9.42 -6.38
CA ARG A 9 -7.11 -9.05 -5.56
C ARG A 9 -7.21 -7.55 -5.32
N MET A 10 -6.09 -6.88 -5.10
CA MET A 10 -6.02 -5.42 -4.93
C MET A 10 -6.50 -4.71 -6.20
N VAL A 11 -6.06 -5.16 -7.37
CA VAL A 11 -6.47 -4.63 -8.68
C VAL A 11 -7.96 -4.90 -8.92
N GLY A 12 -8.44 -6.12 -8.70
CA GLY A 12 -9.85 -6.44 -8.87
C GLY A 12 -10.79 -5.64 -7.96
N ALA A 13 -10.39 -5.41 -6.70
CA ALA A 13 -11.14 -4.55 -5.78
C ALA A 13 -11.16 -3.09 -6.28
N ALA A 14 -10.02 -2.60 -6.78
CA ALA A 14 -9.90 -1.26 -7.35
C ALA A 14 -10.81 -1.05 -8.57
N GLU A 15 -10.84 -2.00 -9.50
CA GLU A 15 -11.70 -1.96 -10.69
C GLU A 15 -13.19 -1.94 -10.34
N GLN A 16 -13.57 -2.63 -9.28
CA GLN A 16 -14.95 -2.68 -8.77
C GLN A 16 -15.31 -1.45 -7.92
N GLY A 17 -14.35 -0.57 -7.64
CA GLY A 17 -14.53 0.55 -6.71
C GLY A 17 -14.71 0.11 -5.25
N ASP A 18 -14.35 -1.14 -4.92
CA ASP A 18 -14.36 -1.67 -3.56
C ASP A 18 -13.12 -1.18 -2.79
N VAL A 19 -13.24 0.04 -2.27
CA VAL A 19 -12.16 0.72 -1.56
C VAL A 19 -11.72 -0.07 -0.32
N LYS A 20 -12.67 -0.72 0.37
CA LYS A 20 -12.38 -1.57 1.52
C LYS A 20 -11.53 -2.77 1.09
N GLY A 21 -11.93 -3.44 0.00
CA GLY A 21 -11.20 -4.58 -0.56
C GLY A 21 -9.77 -4.23 -0.99
N VAL A 22 -9.54 -3.02 -1.52
CA VAL A 22 -8.19 -2.55 -1.86
C VAL A 22 -7.31 -2.45 -0.62
N TYR A 23 -7.79 -1.83 0.46
CA TYR A 23 -7.01 -1.72 1.71
C TYR A 23 -6.78 -3.08 2.37
N ASP A 24 -7.80 -3.94 2.43
CA ASP A 24 -7.65 -5.30 2.95
C ASP A 24 -6.53 -6.04 2.20
N ALA A 25 -6.46 -5.88 0.88
CA ALA A 25 -5.38 -6.44 0.05
C ALA A 25 -4.01 -5.77 0.31
N ILE A 26 -3.95 -4.45 0.52
CA ILE A 26 -2.71 -3.74 0.88
C ILE A 26 -2.13 -4.28 2.21
N PHE A 27 -2.97 -4.45 3.23
CA PHE A 27 -2.54 -5.00 4.51
C PHE A 27 -2.07 -6.44 4.39
N ALA A 28 -2.80 -7.26 3.63
CA ALA A 28 -2.38 -8.63 3.34
C ALA A 28 -1.04 -8.66 2.59
N PHE A 29 -0.82 -7.75 1.65
CA PHE A 29 0.44 -7.63 0.91
C PHE A 29 1.61 -7.30 1.85
N ALA A 30 1.41 -6.34 2.77
CA ALA A 30 2.40 -5.97 3.76
C ALA A 30 2.71 -7.11 4.75
N ALA A 31 1.68 -7.81 5.22
CA ALA A 31 1.83 -8.95 6.14
C ALA A 31 2.63 -10.10 5.50
N ILE A 32 2.29 -10.48 4.26
CA ILE A 32 3.02 -11.54 3.53
C ILE A 32 4.47 -11.11 3.30
N GLY A 33 4.72 -9.84 2.92
CA GLY A 33 6.09 -9.34 2.76
C GLY A 33 6.89 -9.39 4.06
N LEU A 34 6.23 -9.14 5.20
CA LEU A 34 6.85 -9.18 6.52
C LEU A 34 7.20 -10.60 6.98
N GLU A 35 6.33 -11.58 6.71
CA GLU A 35 6.62 -13.00 6.95
C GLU A 35 7.91 -13.44 6.23
N THR A 36 8.15 -12.94 5.01
CA THR A 36 9.38 -13.26 4.25
C THR A 36 10.66 -12.63 4.81
N ALA A 37 10.55 -11.65 5.71
CA ALA A 37 11.71 -11.02 6.32
C ALA A 37 12.32 -11.85 7.47
N GLU A 38 11.64 -12.93 7.90
CA GLU A 38 12.07 -13.85 8.96
C GLU A 38 12.57 -13.14 10.25
N ASN A 39 12.01 -11.96 10.54
CA ASN A 39 12.40 -11.13 11.67
C ASN A 39 11.21 -10.99 12.64
N PRO A 40 11.10 -11.84 13.67
CA PRO A 40 9.94 -11.89 14.55
C PRO A 40 9.77 -10.61 15.40
N VAL A 41 10.85 -9.86 15.63
CA VAL A 41 10.78 -8.57 16.36
C VAL A 41 10.16 -7.50 15.48
N LEU A 42 10.61 -7.43 14.21
CA LEU A 42 10.02 -6.53 13.22
C LEU A 42 8.57 -6.90 12.94
N GLU A 43 8.29 -8.19 12.83
CA GLU A 43 6.94 -8.73 12.62
C GLU A 43 5.99 -8.27 13.71
N LYS A 44 6.34 -8.54 14.97
CA LYS A 44 5.54 -8.16 16.13
C LYS A 44 5.33 -6.64 16.22
N ALA A 45 6.39 -5.85 16.04
CA ALA A 45 6.31 -4.40 16.13
C ALA A 45 5.37 -3.81 15.06
N LEU A 46 5.40 -4.33 13.83
CA LEU A 46 4.54 -3.87 12.74
C LEU A 46 3.10 -4.37 12.88
N LEU A 47 2.89 -5.60 13.33
CA LEU A 47 1.56 -6.14 13.62
C LEU A 47 0.86 -5.38 14.75
N ASP A 48 1.60 -4.92 15.76
CA ASP A 48 1.04 -4.09 16.84
C ASP A 48 0.62 -2.69 16.34
N LEU A 49 1.27 -2.17 15.29
CA LEU A 49 0.95 -0.88 14.66
C LEU A 49 -0.18 -0.98 13.62
N LEU A 50 -0.39 -2.16 13.04
CA LEU A 50 -1.33 -2.39 11.94
C LEU A 50 -2.77 -1.92 12.24
N PRO A 51 -3.36 -2.21 13.42
CA PRO A 51 -4.73 -1.79 13.73
C PRO A 51 -4.89 -0.26 13.80
N THR A 52 -3.85 0.46 14.24
CA THR A 52 -3.85 1.93 14.29
C THR A 52 -3.74 2.51 12.89
N MET A 53 -2.90 1.91 12.03
CA MET A 53 -2.77 2.28 10.62
C MET A 53 -4.07 2.02 9.85
N GLN A 54 -4.73 0.89 10.10
CA GLN A 54 -6.04 0.54 9.52
C GLN A 54 -7.11 1.58 9.87
N ARG A 55 -7.19 2.02 11.14
CA ARG A 55 -8.16 3.05 11.55
C ARG A 55 -7.88 4.40 10.90
N LEU A 56 -6.62 4.81 10.81
CA LEU A 56 -6.25 6.07 10.16
C LEU A 56 -6.54 6.05 8.67
N GLN A 57 -6.19 4.96 7.97
CA GLN A 57 -6.49 4.80 6.55
C GLN A 57 -7.99 4.68 6.30
N TYR A 58 -8.75 4.06 7.20
CA TYR A 58 -10.21 4.04 7.12
C TYR A 58 -10.83 5.46 7.23
N ILE A 59 -10.23 6.34 8.04
CA ILE A 59 -10.67 7.74 8.12
C ILE A 59 -10.31 8.51 6.83
N SER A 60 -9.15 8.20 6.23
CA SER A 60 -8.76 8.72 4.91
C SER A 60 -9.63 8.19 3.74
N LEU A 61 -10.41 7.11 3.93
CA LEU A 61 -11.35 6.60 2.92
C LEU A 61 -12.43 7.60 2.52
N VAL A 62 -12.83 8.48 3.43
CA VAL A 62 -13.90 9.46 3.17
C VAL A 62 -13.41 10.54 2.19
N THR A 63 -12.10 10.68 1.98
CA THR A 63 -11.51 11.82 1.28
C THR A 63 -10.89 11.53 -0.09
N GLY A 64 -10.71 10.28 -0.57
CA GLY A 64 -10.15 10.11 -1.92
C GLY A 64 -9.99 8.71 -2.51
N ARG A 65 -11.03 8.21 -3.21
CA ARG A 65 -10.96 6.99 -4.04
C ARG A 65 -9.91 7.08 -5.16
N ASN A 66 -9.77 8.24 -5.81
CA ASN A 66 -8.86 8.42 -6.94
C ASN A 66 -7.38 8.33 -6.53
N THR A 67 -7.07 8.73 -5.30
CA THR A 67 -5.72 8.64 -4.74
C THR A 67 -5.28 7.19 -4.58
N LEU A 68 -6.16 6.36 -4.04
CA LEU A 68 -5.85 4.95 -3.77
C LEU A 68 -5.50 4.19 -5.05
N LEU A 69 -6.19 4.50 -6.15
CA LEU A 69 -5.88 3.92 -7.46
C LEU A 69 -4.50 4.38 -7.98
N GLY A 70 -4.07 5.58 -7.62
CA GLY A 70 -2.78 6.14 -8.00
C GLY A 70 -1.57 5.41 -7.39
N THR A 71 -1.77 4.59 -6.35
CA THR A 71 -0.67 3.85 -5.70
C THR A 71 -0.46 2.45 -6.27
N LEU A 72 -1.43 1.89 -6.99
CA LEU A 72 -1.35 0.57 -7.65
C LEU A 72 -0.10 0.35 -8.51
N PRO A 73 0.40 1.33 -9.29
CA PRO A 73 1.64 1.17 -10.05
C PRO A 73 2.88 0.92 -9.19
N CYS A 74 2.90 1.41 -7.94
CA CYS A 74 4.00 1.14 -7.01
C CYS A 74 4.02 -0.34 -6.60
N TYR A 75 2.86 -0.92 -6.28
CA TYR A 75 2.73 -2.34 -5.95
C TYR A 75 3.12 -3.24 -7.12
N LYS A 76 2.70 -2.87 -8.33
CA LYS A 76 3.13 -3.57 -9.54
C LYS A 76 4.65 -3.56 -9.69
N THR A 77 5.26 -2.40 -9.58
CA THR A 77 6.72 -2.26 -9.68
C THR A 77 7.44 -3.09 -8.61
N ILE A 78 6.92 -3.17 -7.38
CA ILE A 78 7.48 -4.02 -6.33
C ILE A 78 7.48 -5.49 -6.75
N ILE A 79 6.37 -5.98 -7.32
CA ILE A 79 6.26 -7.37 -7.79
C ILE A 79 7.21 -7.64 -8.96
N ASP A 80 7.21 -6.77 -9.96
CA ASP A 80 8.07 -6.91 -11.14
C ASP A 80 9.56 -6.97 -10.71
N CYS A 81 9.96 -6.13 -9.73
CA CYS A 81 11.30 -6.17 -9.15
C CYS A 81 11.59 -7.45 -8.34
N LEU A 82 10.60 -7.98 -7.59
CA LEU A 82 10.76 -9.25 -6.87
C LEU A 82 10.97 -10.42 -7.85
N GLU A 83 10.20 -10.47 -8.94
CA GLU A 83 10.34 -11.48 -9.99
C GLU A 83 11.71 -11.39 -10.69
N ALA A 84 12.17 -10.16 -10.97
CA ALA A 84 13.48 -9.88 -11.56
C ALA A 84 14.65 -10.04 -10.57
N ARG A 85 14.38 -10.27 -9.28
CA ARG A 85 15.37 -10.25 -8.17
C ARG A 85 16.14 -8.92 -8.07
N ASP A 86 15.53 -7.82 -8.50
CA ASP A 86 16.06 -6.47 -8.37
C ASP A 86 15.68 -5.87 -7.01
N VAL A 87 16.50 -6.17 -6.00
CA VAL A 87 16.29 -5.70 -4.61
C VAL A 87 16.27 -4.17 -4.54
N GLU A 88 17.19 -3.50 -5.24
CA GLU A 88 17.31 -2.04 -5.23
C GLU A 88 16.12 -1.38 -5.91
N GLY A 89 15.64 -1.95 -7.03
CA GLY A 89 14.40 -1.53 -7.69
C GLY A 89 13.19 -1.67 -6.78
N GLY A 90 13.05 -2.82 -6.11
CA GLY A 90 11.97 -3.06 -5.15
C GLY A 90 11.99 -2.06 -3.99
N ALA A 91 13.17 -1.81 -3.41
CA ALA A 91 13.33 -0.84 -2.33
C ALA A 91 13.01 0.60 -2.78
N ARG A 92 13.40 0.99 -4.00
CA ARG A 92 13.02 2.30 -4.58
C ARG A 92 11.51 2.40 -4.77
N ALA A 93 10.86 1.36 -5.26
CA ALA A 93 9.41 1.34 -5.46
C ALA A 93 8.64 1.46 -4.13
N MET A 94 9.11 0.78 -3.07
CA MET A 94 8.55 0.93 -1.71
C MET A 94 8.71 2.36 -1.19
N LYS A 95 9.88 3.00 -1.39
CA LYS A 95 10.09 4.41 -1.01
C LYS A 95 9.18 5.35 -1.80
N ALA A 96 8.97 5.08 -3.08
CA ALA A 96 8.06 5.87 -3.93
C ALA A 96 6.61 5.77 -3.43
N TYR A 97 6.16 4.59 -3.03
CA TYR A 97 4.85 4.40 -2.39
C TYR A 97 4.72 5.24 -1.11
N VAL A 98 5.71 5.17 -0.19
CA VAL A 98 5.70 5.96 1.05
C VAL A 98 5.67 7.47 0.76
N ALA A 99 6.43 7.92 -0.24
CA ALA A 99 6.42 9.32 -0.66
C ALA A 99 5.08 9.75 -1.26
N ALA A 100 4.40 8.87 -2.01
CA ALA A 100 3.08 9.12 -2.57
C ALA A 100 1.99 9.17 -1.49
N GLU A 101 2.08 8.37 -0.43
CA GLU A 101 1.12 8.36 0.69
C GLU A 101 1.28 9.58 1.62
N LYS A 102 2.51 10.09 1.77
CA LYS A 102 2.84 11.13 2.78
C LYS A 102 1.98 12.40 2.70
N PRO A 103 1.68 12.99 1.53
CA PRO A 103 0.80 14.16 1.44
C PRO A 103 -0.62 13.89 1.94
N TYR A 104 -1.11 12.66 1.79
CA TYR A 104 -2.46 12.27 2.20
C TYR A 104 -2.55 11.96 3.69
N ALA A 105 -1.54 11.28 4.23
CA ALA A 105 -1.44 11.02 5.67
C ALA A 105 -1.35 12.31 6.50
N LEU A 106 -0.82 13.39 5.91
CA LEU A 106 -0.69 14.70 6.54
C LEU A 106 -1.83 15.67 6.18
N ALA A 107 -2.72 15.30 5.25
CA ALA A 107 -3.84 16.14 4.88
C ALA A 107 -4.94 16.07 5.96
N SER A 108 -5.39 17.24 6.40
CA SER A 108 -6.55 17.33 7.31
C SER A 108 -7.82 16.85 6.58
N PRO A 109 -8.75 16.14 7.25
CA PRO A 109 -10.00 15.70 6.62
C PRO A 109 -10.72 16.87 5.94
N GLY A 110 -10.86 16.83 4.62
CA GLY A 110 -11.53 17.86 3.81
C GLY A 110 -10.63 18.85 3.07
N SER A 111 -9.29 18.77 3.17
CA SER A 111 -8.40 19.57 2.30
C SER A 111 -8.18 18.91 0.94
N PRO A 112 -8.39 19.63 -0.20
CA PRO A 112 -8.09 19.09 -1.52
C PRO A 112 -6.57 18.93 -1.67
N VAL A 113 -6.10 17.68 -1.72
CA VAL A 113 -4.71 17.39 -2.09
C VAL A 113 -4.56 17.67 -3.58
N SER A 114 -3.91 18.79 -3.91
CA SER A 114 -3.65 19.19 -5.29
C SER A 114 -2.62 18.24 -5.91
N LEU A 115 -3.08 17.35 -6.80
CA LEU A 115 -2.24 16.50 -7.62
C LEU A 115 -1.48 17.37 -8.63
N ARG A 116 -0.28 17.84 -8.27
CA ARG A 116 0.71 18.23 -9.28
C ARG A 116 1.49 16.98 -9.66
N LEU A 117 0.99 16.30 -10.68
CA LEU A 117 1.77 15.34 -11.45
C LEU A 117 2.89 16.16 -12.13
N ALA A 118 4.12 15.96 -11.67
CA ALA A 118 5.33 16.42 -12.34
C ALA A 118 5.86 15.31 -13.24
#